data_AF-G4YY85-F1
#
_entry.id   AF-G4YY85-F1
#
_cell.length_a   1.000
_cell.length_b   1.000
_cell.length_c   1.000
_cell.angle_alpha   90.00
_cell.angle_beta   90.00
_cell.angle_gamma   90.00
#
_symmetry.space_group_name_H-M   'P 1'
#
loop_
_entity.id
_entity.type
_entity.pdbx_description
1 polymer ?
#
loop_
_entity_poly.entity_id
_entity_poly.type
_entity_poly.pdbx_seq_one_letter_code
_entity_poly.pdbx_strand_id
1 'polypeptide(L)'
;MRAATARSGAEREYVAVSFFSDVFERTDRDESPAPIFGNTSPTKSAQPSPAHERALVRVVVHLFLRAVSSCSVERLLRPAVSNNMTSNEELQEQFTSLVPALYDVLDEMFRESMGNTSDPTPGGQDACLSALVDTILSLVYNRGRFGIIRLEVSALLDHHQSPESLKRTLEGWFQAYTAQARVFITSSAPEPPNGTLNQHSPFCGRWVLDPQSIQVDSLSSNQVQRVIQSFRFTDVAQLAREFGCIDVELDTDTATPRLCLLSALSFANDNTEARTSMLLDGRLRVFRALPSGLSSMIPTAGGWLIGDYVGTLSDDALSLNIDLFAFAEGD
;
A
#
# COMPACT_ATOMS: atom_id res chain seq x y z
N MET A 1 6.68 -18.88 -1.79
CA MET A 1 7.20 -17.99 -0.72
C MET A 1 8.47 -18.57 -0.12
N ARG A 2 9.42 -17.74 0.33
CA ARG A 2 10.65 -18.18 1.03
C ARG A 2 10.60 -17.76 2.51
N ALA A 3 11.19 -18.56 3.38
CA ALA A 3 11.33 -18.24 4.80
C ALA A 3 12.39 -17.13 5.00
N ALA A 4 12.05 -16.03 5.68
CA ALA A 4 12.98 -14.94 5.97
C ALA A 4 13.17 -14.73 7.49
N THR A 5 14.37 -14.30 7.89
CA THR A 5 14.71 -14.03 9.29
C THR A 5 14.94 -12.53 9.49
N ALA A 6 13.90 -11.72 9.67
CA ALA A 6 14.06 -10.29 10.01
C ALA A 6 13.44 -10.03 11.40
N ARG A 7 14.23 -9.48 12.33
CA ARG A 7 13.89 -9.38 13.76
C ARG A 7 13.65 -7.94 14.23
N SER A 8 14.04 -6.91 13.48
CA SER A 8 13.81 -5.49 13.85
C SER A 8 12.94 -4.71 12.86
N GLY A 9 12.31 -3.61 13.29
CA GLY A 9 11.47 -2.76 12.43
C GLY A 9 12.23 -2.17 11.23
N ALA A 10 13.47 -1.72 11.42
CA ALA A 10 14.31 -1.21 10.33
C ALA A 10 14.66 -2.28 9.29
N GLU A 11 14.84 -3.54 9.71
CA GLU A 11 15.02 -4.67 8.79
C GLU A 11 13.74 -5.00 8.02
N ARG A 12 12.57 -4.86 8.65
CA ARG A 12 11.26 -5.05 7.97
C ARG A 12 11.04 -3.98 6.91
N GLU A 13 11.34 -2.72 7.23
CA GLU A 13 11.31 -1.61 6.28
C GLU A 13 12.29 -1.85 5.12
N TYR A 14 13.53 -2.28 5.40
CA TYR A 14 14.50 -2.61 4.35
C TYR A 14 14.02 -3.75 3.42
N VAL A 15 13.48 -4.84 3.98
CA VAL A 15 12.95 -5.96 3.20
C VAL A 15 11.76 -5.52 2.35
N ALA A 16 10.86 -4.70 2.90
CA ALA A 16 9.73 -4.15 2.17
C ALA A 16 10.17 -3.22 1.03
N VAL A 17 11.07 -2.27 1.30
CA VAL A 17 11.63 -1.36 0.29
C VAL A 17 12.32 -2.15 -0.81
N SER A 18 13.11 -3.18 -0.46
CA SER A 18 13.76 -4.06 -1.45
C SER A 18 12.74 -4.83 -2.27
N PHE A 19 11.71 -5.40 -1.64
CA PHE A 19 10.64 -6.14 -2.32
C PHE A 19 9.88 -5.25 -3.30
N PHE A 20 9.45 -4.06 -2.86
CA PHE A 20 8.78 -3.11 -3.73
C PHE A 20 9.69 -2.63 -4.86
N SER A 21 10.95 -2.33 -4.57
CA SER A 21 11.91 -1.93 -5.61
C SER A 21 12.10 -3.05 -6.64
N ASP A 22 12.19 -4.31 -6.23
CA ASP A 22 12.28 -5.47 -7.12
C ASP A 22 11.03 -5.66 -8.00
N VAL A 23 9.84 -5.50 -7.42
CA VAL A 23 8.56 -5.57 -8.17
C VAL A 23 8.53 -4.49 -9.24
N PHE A 24 8.95 -3.26 -8.92
CA PHE A 24 8.67 -2.08 -9.74
C PHE A 24 9.82 -1.64 -10.66
N GLU A 25 11.09 -1.88 -10.31
CA GLU A 25 12.22 -1.61 -11.22
C GLU A 25 12.29 -2.63 -12.38
N ARG A 26 11.73 -3.82 -12.20
CA ARG A 26 11.72 -4.85 -13.25
C ARG A 26 10.76 -4.55 -14.39
N THR A 27 9.63 -3.90 -14.10
CA THR A 27 8.69 -3.41 -15.12
C THR A 27 9.31 -2.38 -16.08
N ASP A 28 10.40 -1.72 -15.69
CA ASP A 28 11.11 -0.70 -16.47
C ASP A 28 12.25 -1.30 -17.34
N ARG A 29 12.59 -2.60 -17.16
CA ARG A 29 13.70 -3.27 -17.86
C ARG A 29 13.30 -4.00 -19.15
N ASP A 30 12.00 -4.11 -19.46
CA ASP A 30 11.50 -4.89 -20.60
C ASP A 30 11.28 -4.05 -21.89
N GLU A 31 11.71 -2.79 -21.92
CA GLU A 31 11.92 -2.05 -23.17
C GLU A 31 13.41 -2.01 -23.52
N SER A 32 13.80 -2.80 -24.52
CA SER A 32 15.18 -2.93 -25.02
C SER A 32 15.86 -1.61 -25.46
N PRO A 33 17.21 -1.55 -25.48
CA PRO A 33 17.99 -0.34 -25.75
C PRO A 33 18.39 -0.11 -27.24
N ALA A 34 18.13 1.13 -27.73
CA ALA A 34 18.88 1.95 -28.74
C ALA A 34 19.00 1.42 -30.21
N PRO A 35 19.36 2.22 -31.28
CA PRO A 35 20.19 3.44 -31.23
C PRO A 35 20.10 4.56 -32.35
N ILE A 36 20.91 5.63 -32.15
CA ILE A 36 21.77 6.38 -33.12
C ILE A 36 21.17 7.47 -34.09
N PHE A 37 21.51 8.74 -33.78
CA PHE A 37 21.79 9.94 -34.63
C PHE A 37 20.77 10.57 -35.63
N GLY A 38 20.68 11.93 -35.55
CA GLY A 38 20.27 12.90 -36.59
C GLY A 38 18.88 13.52 -36.37
N ASN A 39 18.58 14.83 -36.42
CA ASN A 39 19.27 16.05 -36.84
C ASN A 39 18.64 17.28 -36.13
N THR A 40 19.35 18.40 -36.20
CA THR A 40 19.16 19.73 -35.59
C THR A 40 17.86 20.50 -35.90
N SER A 41 17.19 21.00 -34.82
CA SER A 41 16.52 22.30 -34.54
C SER A 41 15.50 22.93 -35.53
N PRO A 42 14.53 23.83 -35.12
CA PRO A 42 14.50 24.66 -33.90
C PRO A 42 13.13 24.85 -33.17
N THR A 43 13.22 25.31 -31.90
CA THR A 43 12.26 26.12 -31.11
C THR A 43 10.77 25.73 -31.05
N LYS A 44 10.41 24.94 -30.02
CA LYS A 44 9.12 25.01 -29.32
C LYS A 44 9.40 24.77 -27.83
N SER A 45 8.77 25.58 -26.97
CA SER A 45 8.81 25.55 -25.49
C SER A 45 9.48 24.31 -24.92
N ALA A 46 10.63 24.48 -24.24
CA ALA A 46 11.49 23.42 -23.74
C ALA A 46 10.68 22.30 -23.07
N GLN A 47 10.37 21.26 -23.85
CA GLN A 47 9.73 20.07 -23.31
C GLN A 47 10.76 19.43 -22.37
N PRO A 48 10.41 19.09 -21.12
CA PRO A 48 11.35 18.47 -20.18
C PRO A 48 11.97 17.24 -20.84
N SER A 49 13.29 17.04 -20.75
CA SER A 49 13.92 15.92 -21.46
C SER A 49 13.30 14.58 -21.03
N PRO A 50 13.19 13.57 -21.91
CA PRO A 50 12.66 12.25 -21.54
C PRO A 50 13.47 11.60 -20.40
N ALA A 51 14.74 11.98 -20.23
CA ALA A 51 15.56 11.59 -19.09
C ALA A 51 15.10 12.24 -17.78
N HIS A 52 14.80 13.54 -17.79
CA HIS A 52 14.28 14.27 -16.61
C HIS A 52 12.92 13.73 -16.17
N GLU A 53 12.07 13.42 -17.14
CA GLU A 53 10.75 12.84 -16.90
C GLU A 53 10.83 11.45 -16.25
N ARG A 54 11.70 10.57 -16.75
CA ARG A 54 11.96 9.26 -16.12
C ARG A 54 12.54 9.40 -14.71
N ALA A 55 13.47 10.33 -14.52
CA ALA A 55 14.04 10.61 -13.21
C ALA A 55 12.96 11.07 -12.22
N LEU A 56 12.06 11.97 -12.63
CA LEU A 56 10.98 12.46 -11.78
C LEU A 56 10.00 11.33 -11.41
N VAL A 57 9.58 10.51 -12.39
CA VAL A 57 8.71 9.36 -12.11
C VAL A 57 9.36 8.40 -11.13
N ARG A 58 10.67 8.12 -11.28
CA ARG A 58 11.40 7.26 -10.33
C ARG A 58 11.45 7.85 -8.93
N VAL A 59 11.70 9.16 -8.79
CA VAL A 59 11.70 9.84 -7.49
C VAL A 59 10.31 9.75 -6.83
N VAL A 60 9.24 9.99 -7.59
CA VAL A 60 7.86 9.91 -7.07
C VAL A 60 7.50 8.50 -6.65
N VAL A 61 7.81 7.50 -7.48
CA VAL A 61 7.58 6.09 -7.16
C VAL A 61 8.39 5.71 -5.92
N HIS A 62 9.68 6.04 -5.88
CA HIS A 62 10.53 5.73 -4.72
C HIS A 62 10.02 6.37 -3.44
N LEU A 63 9.61 7.65 -3.48
CA LEU A 63 9.04 8.35 -2.33
C LEU A 63 7.74 7.68 -1.86
N PHE A 64 6.86 7.31 -2.80
CA PHE A 64 5.63 6.60 -2.49
C PHE A 64 5.92 5.24 -1.84
N LEU A 65 6.83 4.45 -2.42
CA LEU A 65 7.21 3.13 -1.89
C LEU A 65 7.82 3.25 -0.49
N ARG A 66 8.70 4.23 -0.28
CA ARG A 66 9.29 4.52 1.03
C ARG A 66 8.21 4.93 2.03
N ALA A 67 7.26 5.78 1.63
CA ALA A 67 6.16 6.22 2.48
C ALA A 67 5.28 5.05 2.95
N VAL A 68 4.89 4.14 2.04
CA VAL A 68 4.04 2.99 2.39
C VAL A 68 4.75 1.94 3.24
N SER A 69 6.08 1.89 3.21
CA SER A 69 6.90 0.98 4.03
C SER A 69 7.49 1.62 5.30
N SER A 70 7.26 2.93 5.52
CA SER A 70 7.96 3.70 6.56
C SER A 70 7.41 3.44 7.96
N CYS A 71 8.31 3.04 8.86
CA CYS A 71 7.99 2.93 10.29
C CYS A 71 7.67 4.30 10.93
N SER A 72 8.07 5.42 10.32
CA SER A 72 7.72 6.76 10.82
C SER A 72 6.27 7.12 10.51
N VAL A 73 5.80 6.83 9.30
CA VAL A 73 4.39 6.97 8.91
C VAL A 73 3.52 6.07 9.77
N GLU A 74 3.95 4.82 9.98
CA GLU A 74 3.26 3.85 10.83
C GLU A 74 3.16 4.32 12.30
N ARG A 75 4.26 4.81 12.89
CA ARG A 75 4.28 5.34 14.26
C ARG A 75 3.38 6.57 14.43
N LEU A 76 3.19 7.35 13.39
CA LEU A 76 2.31 8.51 13.40
C LEU A 76 0.83 8.09 13.33
N LEU A 77 0.50 7.14 12.46
CA LEU A 77 -0.87 6.65 12.28
C LEU A 77 -1.37 5.83 13.47
N ARG A 78 -0.47 5.10 14.15
CA ARG A 78 -0.81 4.23 15.28
C ARG A 78 -1.58 4.92 16.41
N PRO A 79 -1.05 5.96 17.09
CA PRO A 79 -1.73 6.59 18.21
C PRO A 79 -3.02 7.31 17.80
N ALA A 80 -3.08 7.82 16.57
CA ALA A 80 -4.30 8.46 16.05
C ALA A 80 -5.46 7.46 16.02
N VAL A 81 -5.18 6.21 15.65
CA VAL A 81 -6.19 5.18 15.41
C VAL A 81 -6.47 4.30 16.64
N SER A 82 -5.48 4.09 17.53
CA SER A 82 -5.58 3.12 18.64
C SER A 82 -6.18 3.68 19.93
N ASN A 83 -6.33 4.99 20.03
CA ASN A 83 -6.92 5.59 21.23
C ASN A 83 -8.39 5.18 21.31
N ASN A 84 -8.86 4.81 22.51
CA ASN A 84 -10.26 4.51 22.82
C ASN A 84 -11.14 5.78 22.73
N MET A 85 -11.16 6.38 21.55
CA MET A 85 -11.96 7.55 21.23
C MET A 85 -13.40 7.10 21.13
N THR A 86 -14.25 7.69 21.96
CA THR A 86 -15.67 7.34 22.03
C THR A 86 -16.55 8.45 21.47
N SER A 87 -16.04 9.68 21.36
CA SER A 87 -16.76 10.80 20.79
C SER A 87 -16.30 11.13 19.36
N ASN A 88 -17.24 11.63 18.55
CA ASN A 88 -16.97 12.07 17.17
C ASN A 88 -16.05 13.31 17.16
N GLU A 89 -16.18 14.18 18.16
CA GLU A 89 -15.36 15.40 18.30
C GLU A 89 -13.87 15.06 18.52
N GLU A 90 -13.55 14.08 19.38
CA GLU A 90 -12.17 13.60 19.57
C GLU A 90 -11.57 12.99 18.30
N LEU A 91 -12.36 12.22 17.54
CA LEU A 91 -11.92 11.65 16.26
C LEU A 91 -11.61 12.76 15.25
N GLN A 92 -12.42 13.82 15.22
CA GLN A 92 -12.26 14.93 14.29
C GLN A 92 -11.02 15.79 14.60
N GLU A 93 -10.77 16.10 15.87
CA GLU A 93 -9.57 16.84 16.29
C GLU A 93 -8.29 16.08 15.92
N GLN A 94 -8.31 14.76 16.07
CA GLN A 94 -7.16 13.90 15.84
C GLN A 94 -6.92 13.64 14.37
N PHE A 95 -7.98 13.50 13.58
CA PHE A 95 -7.87 13.53 12.13
C PHE A 95 -7.26 14.85 11.64
N THR A 96 -7.67 15.98 12.22
CA THR A 96 -7.16 17.31 11.83
C THR A 96 -5.68 17.50 12.17
N SER A 97 -5.21 16.96 13.30
CA SER A 97 -3.79 17.03 13.70
C SER A 97 -2.90 16.04 12.93
N LEU A 98 -3.47 14.92 12.47
CA LEU A 98 -2.76 13.88 11.73
C LEU A 98 -2.33 14.35 10.33
N VAL A 99 -3.18 15.11 9.63
CA VAL A 99 -2.91 15.58 8.26
C VAL A 99 -1.61 16.39 8.14
N PRO A 100 -1.37 17.47 8.92
CA PRO A 100 -0.11 18.22 8.84
C PRO A 100 1.09 17.39 9.28
N ALA A 101 0.94 16.54 10.30
CA ALA A 101 2.02 15.67 10.76
C ALA A 101 2.45 14.65 9.69
N LEU A 102 1.50 14.12 8.90
CA LEU A 102 1.82 13.25 7.76
C LEU A 102 2.61 14.00 6.69
N TYR A 103 2.23 15.25 6.41
CA TYR A 103 2.96 16.09 5.46
C TYR A 103 4.41 16.33 5.90
N ASP A 104 4.64 16.64 7.18
CA ASP A 104 5.98 16.86 7.73
C ASP A 104 6.86 15.61 7.63
N VAL A 105 6.30 14.43 7.90
CA VAL A 105 7.02 13.15 7.75
C VAL A 105 7.38 12.90 6.29
N LEU A 106 6.46 13.15 5.35
CA LEU A 106 6.72 12.97 3.92
C LEU A 106 7.79 13.95 3.40
N ASP A 107 7.79 15.20 3.87
CA ASP A 107 8.83 16.18 3.52
C ASP A 107 10.21 15.76 4.04
N GLU A 108 10.31 15.29 5.29
CA GLU A 108 11.56 14.75 5.84
C GLU A 108 12.07 13.57 5.01
N MET A 109 11.19 12.61 4.69
CA MET A 109 11.54 11.44 3.90
C MET A 109 12.02 11.81 2.50
N PHE A 110 11.43 12.84 1.90
CA PHE A 110 11.87 13.36 0.61
C PHE A 110 13.29 13.97 0.71
N ARG A 111 13.54 14.80 1.73
CA ARG A 111 14.87 15.39 1.97
C ARG A 111 15.95 14.34 2.21
N GLU A 112 15.64 13.31 3.00
CA GLU A 112 16.54 12.18 3.25
C GLU A 112 16.84 11.40 1.97
N SER A 113 15.84 11.17 1.11
CA SER A 113 16.02 10.49 -0.17
C SER A 113 16.94 11.29 -1.10
N MET A 114 16.80 12.63 -1.09
CA MET A 114 17.58 13.50 -1.95
C MET A 114 19.02 13.71 -1.44
N GLY A 115 19.22 13.73 -0.12
CA GLY A 115 20.55 13.86 0.50
C GLY A 115 21.45 12.63 0.30
N ASN A 116 20.86 11.46 0.06
CA ASN A 116 21.60 10.20 -0.14
C ASN A 116 21.94 9.91 -1.62
N THR A 117 21.30 10.58 -2.58
CA THR A 117 21.68 10.50 -3.98
C THR A 117 22.86 11.42 -4.23
N SER A 118 24.05 10.85 -4.46
CA SER A 118 25.29 11.56 -4.84
C SER A 118 25.26 12.14 -6.26
N ASP A 119 24.06 12.40 -6.80
CA ASP A 119 23.87 12.96 -8.13
C ASP A 119 23.51 14.44 -7.98
N PRO A 120 24.34 15.37 -8.47
CA PRO A 120 24.08 16.79 -8.32
C PRO A 120 22.93 17.18 -9.26
N THR A 121 21.72 17.33 -8.72
CA THR A 121 20.66 18.02 -9.46
C THR A 121 21.09 19.46 -9.74
N PRO A 122 20.90 19.95 -10.97
CA PRO A 122 21.26 21.31 -11.34
C PRO A 122 20.24 22.29 -10.76
N GLY A 123 20.60 22.89 -9.63
CA GLY A 123 19.84 23.99 -9.00
C GLY A 123 19.79 23.80 -7.49
N GLY A 124 20.65 24.50 -6.76
CA GLY A 124 20.70 24.53 -5.30
C GLY A 124 19.51 25.25 -4.67
N GLN A 125 18.29 24.80 -4.97
CA GLN A 125 17.10 25.11 -4.19
C GLN A 125 16.95 24.02 -3.15
N ASP A 126 16.63 24.41 -1.91
CA ASP A 126 16.29 23.48 -0.84
C ASP A 126 15.25 22.49 -1.38
N ALA A 127 15.62 21.21 -1.46
CA ALA A 127 14.75 20.17 -2.00
C ALA A 127 13.59 19.95 -1.03
N CYS A 128 12.47 20.62 -1.26
CA CYS A 128 11.25 20.48 -0.47
C CYS A 128 10.14 19.81 -1.27
N LEU A 129 9.21 19.16 -0.57
CA LEU A 129 8.11 18.44 -1.18
C LEU A 129 7.24 19.33 -2.08
N SER A 130 7.07 20.61 -1.72
CA SER A 130 6.32 21.57 -2.53
C SER A 130 6.96 21.83 -3.90
N ALA A 131 8.29 21.99 -3.95
CA ALA A 131 9.01 22.14 -5.21
C ALA A 131 8.91 20.88 -6.11
N LEU A 132 8.86 19.69 -5.49
CA LEU A 132 8.59 18.45 -6.21
C LEU A 132 7.18 18.46 -6.79
N VAL A 133 6.17 18.83 -6.01
CA VAL A 133 4.77 18.93 -6.48
C VAL A 133 4.66 19.91 -7.65
N ASP A 134 5.28 21.09 -7.58
CA ASP A 134 5.30 22.06 -8.68
C ASP A 134 5.94 21.48 -9.95
N THR A 135 7.03 20.71 -9.79
CA THR A 135 7.70 20.04 -10.90
C THR A 135 6.81 18.96 -11.52
N ILE A 136 6.10 18.18 -10.70
CA ILE A 136 5.12 17.17 -11.16
C ILE A 136 3.97 17.85 -11.90
N LEU A 137 3.38 18.91 -11.34
CA LEU A 137 2.30 19.66 -11.97
C LEU A 137 2.75 20.23 -13.32
N SER A 138 3.91 20.87 -13.36
CA SER A 138 4.51 21.35 -14.61
C SER A 138 4.64 20.22 -15.63
N LEU A 139 5.13 19.05 -15.23
CA LEU A 139 5.25 17.90 -16.12
C LEU A 139 3.88 17.40 -16.63
N VAL A 140 2.91 17.24 -15.73
CA VAL A 140 1.55 16.73 -16.04
C VAL A 140 0.83 17.66 -17.00
N TYR A 141 0.92 18.98 -16.81
CA TYR A 141 0.27 19.95 -17.70
C TYR A 141 1.01 20.12 -19.04
N ASN A 142 2.34 19.93 -19.08
CA ASN A 142 3.14 20.11 -20.30
C ASN A 142 3.21 18.87 -21.21
N ARG A 143 2.89 17.66 -20.70
CA ARG A 143 2.98 16.41 -21.47
C ARG A 143 1.61 15.79 -21.70
N GLY A 144 1.25 15.63 -22.97
CA GLY A 144 -0.06 15.08 -23.37
C GLY A 144 -0.34 13.65 -22.87
N ARG A 145 0.70 12.85 -22.62
CA ARG A 145 0.56 11.46 -22.14
C ARG A 145 -0.03 11.36 -20.73
N PHE A 146 0.09 12.40 -19.92
CA PHE A 146 -0.50 12.46 -18.57
C PHE A 146 -1.91 13.03 -18.59
N GLY A 147 -2.62 12.97 -19.73
CA GLY A 147 -3.95 13.55 -19.89
C GLY A 147 -4.97 13.07 -18.84
N ILE A 148 -4.90 11.81 -18.42
CA ILE A 148 -5.77 11.25 -17.37
C ILE A 148 -5.44 11.89 -16.01
N ILE A 149 -4.17 11.87 -15.61
CA ILE A 149 -3.72 12.51 -14.35
C ILE A 149 -4.05 14.00 -14.36
N ARG A 150 -3.91 14.67 -15.50
CA ARG A 150 -4.26 16.08 -15.64
C ARG A 150 -5.75 16.31 -15.39
N LEU A 151 -6.64 15.41 -15.82
CA LEU A 151 -8.07 15.49 -15.52
C LEU A 151 -8.33 15.29 -14.03
N GLU A 152 -7.69 14.31 -13.39
CA GLU A 152 -7.82 14.07 -11.94
C GLU A 152 -7.30 15.25 -11.11
N VAL A 153 -6.12 15.79 -11.45
CA VAL A 153 -5.52 16.97 -10.81
C VAL A 153 -6.40 18.20 -11.04
N SER A 154 -6.91 18.41 -12.26
CA SER A 154 -7.81 19.54 -12.52
C SER A 154 -9.11 19.39 -11.75
N ALA A 155 -9.68 18.19 -11.64
CA ALA A 155 -10.86 17.92 -10.82
C ALA A 155 -10.61 18.17 -9.33
N LEU A 156 -9.40 17.90 -8.83
CA LEU A 156 -8.98 18.17 -7.46
C LEU A 156 -8.77 19.68 -7.21
N LEU A 157 -8.19 20.40 -8.17
CA LEU A 157 -8.02 21.86 -8.11
C LEU A 157 -9.36 22.60 -8.30
N ASP A 158 -10.26 22.08 -9.13
CA ASP A 158 -11.62 22.57 -9.31
C ASP A 158 -12.49 22.25 -8.08
N HIS A 159 -12.24 21.12 -7.40
CA HIS A 159 -12.81 20.84 -6.06
C HIS A 159 -12.47 21.94 -5.06
N HIS A 160 -11.29 22.54 -5.18
CA HIS A 160 -10.87 23.68 -4.35
C HIS A 160 -11.74 24.93 -4.59
N GLN A 161 -12.45 25.01 -5.73
CA GLN A 161 -13.38 26.08 -6.07
C GLN A 161 -14.84 25.74 -5.68
N SER A 162 -15.17 24.47 -5.43
CA SER A 162 -16.52 24.03 -5.01
C SER A 162 -16.51 23.46 -3.57
N PRO A 163 -16.91 24.25 -2.55
CA PRO A 163 -16.76 23.85 -1.14
C PRO A 163 -17.50 22.55 -0.79
N GLU A 164 -18.61 22.25 -1.46
CA GLU A 164 -19.38 21.01 -1.23
C GLU A 164 -18.63 19.74 -1.65
N SER A 165 -17.74 19.85 -2.63
CA SER A 165 -17.05 18.68 -3.16
C SER A 165 -15.81 18.35 -2.36
N LEU A 166 -15.05 19.36 -1.92
CA LEU A 166 -13.99 19.20 -0.93
C LEU A 166 -14.53 18.60 0.37
N LYS A 167 -15.68 19.10 0.85
CA LYS A 167 -16.37 18.56 2.02
C LYS A 167 -16.70 17.07 1.87
N ARG A 168 -17.22 16.65 0.70
CA ARG A 168 -17.51 15.23 0.44
C ARG A 168 -16.26 14.35 0.46
N THR A 169 -15.14 14.85 -0.07
CA THR A 169 -13.87 14.12 -0.09
C THR A 169 -13.30 13.97 1.33
N LEU A 170 -13.28 15.06 2.10
CA LEU A 170 -12.84 15.05 3.49
C LEU A 170 -13.73 14.17 4.37
N GLU A 171 -15.04 14.19 4.15
CA GLU A 171 -15.98 13.29 4.81
C GLU A 171 -15.66 11.82 4.49
N GLY A 172 -15.35 11.49 3.23
CA GLY A 172 -14.91 10.15 2.85
C GLY A 172 -13.61 9.71 3.57
N TRP A 173 -12.62 10.60 3.65
CA TRP A 173 -11.38 10.32 4.39
C TRP A 173 -11.63 10.15 5.89
N PHE A 174 -12.51 10.96 6.47
CA PHE A 174 -12.91 10.84 7.87
C PHE A 174 -13.69 9.56 8.15
N GLN A 175 -14.53 9.12 7.22
CA GLN A 175 -15.23 7.82 7.30
C GLN A 175 -14.26 6.65 7.24
N ALA A 176 -13.26 6.70 6.36
CA ALA A 176 -12.20 5.69 6.30
C ALA A 176 -11.40 5.65 7.62
N TYR A 177 -11.01 6.81 8.15
CA TYR A 177 -10.36 6.93 9.45
C TYR A 177 -11.22 6.34 10.59
N THR A 178 -12.52 6.64 10.60
CA THR A 178 -13.46 6.11 11.61
C THR A 178 -13.63 4.60 11.48
N ALA A 179 -13.70 4.06 10.26
CA ALA A 179 -13.75 2.63 10.00
C ALA A 179 -12.49 1.93 10.52
N GLN A 180 -11.32 2.57 10.35
CA GLN A 180 -10.05 2.07 10.87
C GLN A 180 -10.03 2.05 12.41
N ALA A 181 -10.45 3.13 13.06
CA ALA A 181 -10.52 3.21 14.52
C ALA A 181 -11.44 2.14 15.12
N ARG A 182 -12.59 1.87 14.49
CA ARG A 182 -13.53 0.82 14.93
C ARG A 182 -12.93 -0.59 14.87
N VAL A 183 -12.11 -0.89 13.86
CA VAL A 183 -11.44 -2.19 13.77
C VAL A 183 -10.48 -2.35 14.94
N PHE A 184 -9.69 -1.34 15.29
CA PHE A 184 -8.80 -1.38 16.45
C PHE A 184 -9.55 -1.57 17.78
N ILE A 185 -10.69 -0.90 17.97
CA ILE A 185 -11.54 -1.10 19.16
C ILE A 185 -12.10 -2.53 19.20
N THR A 186 -12.43 -3.14 18.06
CA THR A 186 -13.02 -4.49 18.03
C THR A 186 -11.96 -5.60 18.12
N SER A 187 -10.74 -5.34 17.64
CA SER A 187 -9.62 -6.28 17.66
C SER A 187 -8.91 -6.38 19.02
N SER A 188 -9.21 -5.49 19.98
CA SER A 188 -8.70 -5.54 21.36
C SER A 188 -9.45 -6.53 22.29
N ALA A 189 -10.15 -7.51 21.71
CA ALA A 189 -10.85 -8.58 22.44
C ALA A 189 -9.89 -9.75 22.79
N PRO A 190 -10.13 -10.46 23.91
CA PRO A 190 -9.07 -11.19 24.63
C PRO A 190 -8.51 -12.37 23.84
N GLU A 191 -7.19 -12.53 24.02
CA GLU A 191 -6.33 -13.64 23.62
C GLU A 191 -7.07 -15.00 23.54
N PRO A 192 -6.87 -15.80 22.46
CA PRO A 192 -7.10 -17.22 22.59
C PRO A 192 -6.17 -17.77 23.68
N PRO A 193 -6.65 -18.72 24.51
CA PRO A 193 -5.88 -19.22 25.64
C PRO A 193 -4.57 -19.82 25.14
N ASN A 194 -3.49 -19.60 25.89
CA ASN A 194 -2.17 -20.22 25.79
C ASN A 194 -2.26 -21.71 25.39
N GLY A 195 -2.40 -21.98 24.10
CA GLY A 195 -2.15 -23.27 23.48
C GLY A 195 -0.65 -23.41 23.40
N THR A 196 -0.14 -24.57 23.80
CA THR A 196 1.27 -24.89 23.62
C THR A 196 1.53 -24.95 22.12
N LEU A 197 2.04 -23.85 21.59
CA LEU A 197 2.37 -23.62 20.19
C LEU A 197 3.12 -24.82 19.62
N ASN A 198 2.52 -25.51 18.66
CA ASN A 198 3.17 -26.58 17.93
C ASN A 198 4.30 -25.98 17.05
N GLN A 199 5.51 -25.92 17.60
CA GLN A 199 6.76 -25.48 16.94
C GLN A 199 7.17 -26.36 15.72
N HIS A 200 6.30 -27.28 15.30
CA HIS A 200 6.56 -28.28 14.24
C HIS A 200 5.67 -28.12 13.00
N SER A 201 4.84 -27.07 12.90
CA SER A 201 4.11 -26.79 11.67
C SER A 201 5.07 -26.31 10.55
N PRO A 202 5.01 -26.87 9.33
CA PRO A 202 5.78 -26.36 8.19
C PRO A 202 5.35 -24.94 7.77
N PHE A 203 4.19 -24.49 8.27
CA PHE A 203 3.58 -23.19 8.02
C PHE A 203 3.79 -22.21 9.18
N CYS A 204 4.98 -22.23 9.78
CA CYS A 204 5.36 -21.30 10.84
C CYS A 204 6.59 -20.50 10.42
N GLY A 205 6.44 -19.19 10.32
CA GLY A 205 7.55 -18.26 10.05
C GLY A 205 7.20 -17.16 9.06
N ARG A 206 8.20 -16.33 8.76
CA ARG A 206 8.03 -15.22 7.81
C ARG A 206 8.11 -15.70 6.39
N TRP A 207 7.11 -15.37 5.61
CA TRP A 207 6.97 -15.69 4.21
C TRP A 207 7.14 -14.43 3.38
N VAL A 208 8.07 -14.49 2.42
CA VAL A 208 8.24 -13.45 1.40
C VAL A 208 7.65 -13.96 0.11
N LEU A 209 6.69 -13.20 -0.42
CA LEU A 209 6.08 -13.43 -1.73
C LEU A 209 7.15 -13.32 -2.80
N ASP A 210 7.16 -14.27 -3.73
CA ASP A 210 7.98 -14.10 -4.93
C ASP A 210 7.20 -13.19 -5.88
N PRO A 211 7.71 -12.01 -6.28
CA PRO A 211 7.02 -11.15 -7.24
C PRO A 211 6.58 -11.87 -8.52
N GLN A 212 7.35 -12.88 -8.96
CA GLN A 212 7.07 -13.66 -10.16
C GLN A 212 5.92 -14.67 -9.99
N SER A 213 5.47 -14.88 -8.75
CA SER A 213 4.37 -15.80 -8.42
C SER A 213 3.00 -15.13 -8.41
N ILE A 214 2.93 -13.80 -8.61
CA ILE A 214 1.67 -13.04 -8.62
C ILE A 214 1.01 -13.19 -10.00
N GLN A 215 -0.19 -13.76 -10.01
CA GLN A 215 -1.08 -13.80 -11.17
C GLN A 215 -2.37 -13.09 -10.81
N VAL A 216 -2.89 -12.27 -11.73
CA VAL A 216 -4.15 -11.54 -11.55
C VAL A 216 -5.12 -12.04 -12.60
N ASP A 217 -6.08 -12.86 -12.16
CA ASP A 217 -7.09 -13.46 -13.02
C ASP A 217 -8.43 -12.73 -12.88
N SER A 218 -9.08 -12.38 -14.00
CA SER A 218 -10.42 -11.79 -13.98
C SER A 218 -11.49 -12.88 -13.93
N LEU A 219 -12.34 -12.84 -12.91
CA LEU A 219 -13.47 -13.78 -12.75
C LEU A 219 -14.65 -13.50 -13.70
N SER A 220 -14.61 -12.42 -14.49
CA SER A 220 -15.69 -12.05 -15.41
C SER A 220 -15.42 -12.55 -16.84
N SER A 221 -16.17 -13.57 -17.30
CA SER A 221 -15.87 -14.29 -18.55
C SER A 221 -15.99 -13.46 -19.83
N ASN A 222 -16.54 -12.24 -19.79
CA ASN A 222 -16.86 -11.45 -20.98
C ASN A 222 -16.26 -10.02 -21.01
N GLN A 223 -15.50 -9.60 -19.97
CA GLN A 223 -14.86 -8.27 -19.90
C GLN A 223 -13.41 -8.31 -19.41
N VAL A 224 -12.71 -9.41 -19.70
CA VAL A 224 -11.33 -9.72 -19.27
C VAL A 224 -10.35 -8.54 -19.45
N GLN A 225 -10.47 -7.78 -20.54
CA GLN A 225 -9.55 -6.67 -20.83
C GLN A 225 -9.81 -5.41 -19.99
N ARG A 226 -11.04 -5.15 -19.53
CA ARG A 226 -11.40 -3.88 -18.85
C ARG A 226 -11.13 -3.90 -17.35
N VAL A 227 -11.26 -5.06 -16.70
CA VAL A 227 -11.07 -5.19 -15.24
C VAL A 227 -9.59 -5.22 -14.86
N ILE A 228 -8.74 -5.86 -15.66
CA ILE A 228 -7.27 -5.78 -15.46
C ILE A 228 -6.77 -4.35 -15.74
N GLN A 229 -7.43 -3.60 -16.63
CA GLN A 229 -7.16 -2.18 -16.85
C GLN A 229 -7.61 -1.27 -15.69
N SER A 230 -8.45 -1.75 -14.76
CA SER A 230 -8.91 -0.96 -13.61
C SER A 230 -8.07 -1.10 -12.35
N PHE A 231 -7.21 -2.11 -12.24
CA PHE A 231 -6.24 -2.18 -11.13
C PHE A 231 -5.16 -1.12 -11.34
N ARG A 232 -5.11 -0.13 -10.46
CA ARG A 232 -4.13 0.95 -10.50
C ARG A 232 -2.84 0.50 -9.82
N PHE A 233 -1.76 1.21 -10.12
CA PHE A 233 -0.46 1.03 -9.46
C PHE A 233 -0.57 1.03 -7.92
N THR A 234 -1.41 1.90 -7.38
CA THR A 234 -1.65 2.03 -5.94
C THR A 234 -2.29 0.79 -5.33
N ASP A 235 -3.14 0.08 -6.08
CA ASP A 235 -3.82 -1.13 -5.61
C ASP A 235 -2.85 -2.30 -5.49
N VAL A 236 -1.98 -2.46 -6.50
CA VAL A 236 -0.92 -3.46 -6.49
C VAL A 236 0.06 -3.18 -5.36
N ALA A 237 0.45 -1.92 -5.17
CA ALA A 237 1.34 -1.55 -4.07
C ALA A 237 0.71 -1.81 -2.69
N GLN A 238 -0.59 -1.55 -2.52
CA GLN A 238 -1.30 -1.87 -1.29
C GLN A 238 -1.38 -3.37 -1.05
N LEU A 239 -1.72 -4.18 -2.05
CA LEU A 239 -1.72 -5.64 -1.94
C LEU A 239 -0.33 -6.20 -1.60
N ALA A 240 0.70 -5.68 -2.26
CA ALA A 240 2.09 -6.01 -2.01
C ALA A 240 2.52 -5.61 -0.58
N ARG A 241 1.98 -4.52 -0.03
CA ARG A 241 2.18 -4.11 1.38
C ARG A 241 1.56 -5.10 2.36
N GLU A 242 0.37 -5.60 2.05
CA GLU A 242 -0.38 -6.48 2.92
C GLU A 242 0.14 -7.93 2.89
N PHE A 243 0.47 -8.45 1.70
CA PHE A 243 0.77 -9.87 1.49
C PHE A 243 2.19 -10.16 1.00
N GLY A 244 2.98 -9.13 0.65
CA GLY A 244 4.32 -9.30 0.09
C GLY A 244 5.34 -9.87 1.08
N CYS A 245 5.17 -9.54 2.37
CA CYS A 245 5.99 -10.04 3.45
C CYS A 245 5.12 -10.25 4.69
N ILE A 246 4.81 -11.50 5.02
CA ILE A 246 3.85 -11.87 6.06
C ILE A 246 4.42 -12.91 7.01
N ASP A 247 4.20 -12.75 8.30
CA ASP A 247 4.39 -13.82 9.28
C ASP A 247 3.16 -14.72 9.26
N VAL A 248 3.38 -16.00 9.04
CA VAL A 248 2.35 -17.02 8.88
C VAL A 248 2.45 -18.02 10.03
N GLU A 249 1.30 -18.34 10.60
CA GLU A 249 1.16 -19.33 11.65
C GLU A 249 -0.11 -20.15 11.40
N LEU A 250 0.04 -21.47 11.28
CA LEU A 250 -1.09 -22.39 11.12
C LEU A 250 -1.39 -23.09 12.45
N ASP A 251 -2.60 -22.86 12.96
CA ASP A 251 -3.18 -23.58 14.10
C ASP A 251 -4.03 -24.74 13.58
N THR A 252 -3.55 -25.96 13.81
CA THR A 252 -4.25 -27.22 13.48
C THR A 252 -4.85 -27.90 14.71
N ASP A 253 -4.69 -27.33 15.90
CA ASP A 253 -5.09 -27.96 17.16
C ASP A 253 -6.60 -27.78 17.42
N THR A 254 -7.26 -26.93 16.63
CA THR A 254 -8.70 -26.70 16.63
C THR A 254 -9.42 -27.61 15.62
N ALA A 255 -10.73 -27.83 15.83
CA ALA A 255 -11.56 -28.67 14.96
C ALA A 255 -11.62 -28.19 13.50
N THR A 256 -11.27 -26.92 13.24
CA THR A 256 -11.14 -26.34 11.91
C THR A 256 -9.81 -25.60 11.83
N PRO A 257 -8.88 -26.00 10.94
CA PRO A 257 -7.59 -25.36 10.83
C PRO A 257 -7.70 -23.85 10.60
N ARG A 258 -6.84 -23.07 11.28
CA ARG A 258 -6.84 -21.61 11.22
C ARG A 258 -5.48 -21.10 10.80
N LEU A 259 -5.46 -20.22 9.80
CA LEU A 259 -4.27 -19.50 9.38
C LEU A 259 -4.28 -18.10 10.00
N CYS A 260 -3.22 -17.78 10.72
CA CYS A 260 -2.97 -16.46 11.26
C CYS A 260 -1.93 -15.77 10.39
N LEU A 261 -2.26 -14.57 9.91
CA LEU A 261 -1.42 -13.75 9.04
C LEU A 261 -1.11 -12.42 9.72
N LEU A 262 0.14 -11.98 9.63
CA LEU A 262 0.58 -10.67 10.09
C LEU A 262 1.51 -10.04 9.06
N SER A 263 1.22 -8.85 8.56
CA SER A 263 2.14 -8.14 7.67
C SER A 263 3.39 -7.71 8.43
N ALA A 264 4.56 -7.81 7.78
CA ALA A 264 5.79 -7.23 8.30
C ALA A 264 5.71 -5.70 8.45
N LEU A 265 4.75 -5.05 7.78
CA LEU A 265 4.45 -3.62 7.82
C LEU A 265 3.15 -3.34 8.61
N SER A 266 2.89 -4.13 9.66
CA SER A 266 1.70 -4.00 10.49
C SER A 266 1.66 -2.71 11.28
N PHE A 267 0.47 -2.13 11.42
CA PHE A 267 0.22 -0.93 12.24
C PHE A 267 0.16 -1.23 13.74
N ALA A 268 -0.01 -2.49 14.11
CA ALA A 268 -0.15 -2.90 15.51
C ALA A 268 1.19 -3.27 16.15
N ASN A 269 1.24 -3.19 17.48
CA ASN A 269 2.41 -3.54 18.27
C ASN A 269 2.90 -4.96 17.99
N ASP A 270 4.12 -5.29 18.46
CA ASP A 270 4.66 -6.65 18.56
C ASP A 270 3.78 -7.65 19.38
N ASN A 271 2.58 -7.23 19.78
CA ASN A 271 1.58 -8.08 20.44
C ASN A 271 0.51 -8.55 19.46
N THR A 272 0.04 -9.76 19.71
CA THR A 272 -0.85 -10.69 18.98
C THR A 272 -2.18 -10.12 18.43
N GLU A 273 -2.51 -8.86 18.66
CA GLU A 273 -3.87 -8.30 18.55
C GLU A 273 -4.30 -7.88 17.13
N ALA A 274 -3.40 -7.74 16.16
CA ALA A 274 -3.77 -7.39 14.77
C ALA A 274 -3.51 -8.47 13.74
N ARG A 275 -3.46 -9.74 14.17
CA ARG A 275 -3.34 -10.87 13.24
C ARG A 275 -4.67 -11.07 12.52
N THR A 276 -4.64 -11.18 11.21
CA THR A 276 -5.79 -11.65 10.44
C THR A 276 -5.91 -13.16 10.61
N SER A 277 -6.99 -13.62 11.21
CA SER A 277 -7.29 -15.06 11.34
C SER A 277 -8.26 -15.50 10.23
N MET A 278 -7.82 -16.47 9.43
CA MET A 278 -8.58 -17.08 8.34
C MET A 278 -8.86 -18.55 8.67
N LEU A 279 -10.09 -19.01 8.45
CA LEU A 279 -10.49 -20.40 8.63
C LEU A 279 -10.32 -21.16 7.31
N LEU A 280 -9.73 -22.35 7.36
CA LEU A 280 -9.42 -23.16 6.18
C LEU A 280 -10.45 -24.29 5.97
N ASP A 281 -11.73 -23.94 5.86
CA ASP A 281 -12.84 -24.90 5.76
C ASP A 281 -13.50 -24.98 4.37
N GLY A 282 -12.91 -24.32 3.37
CA GLY A 282 -13.40 -24.29 1.99
C GLY A 282 -14.68 -23.49 1.80
N ARG A 283 -15.12 -22.69 2.79
CA ARG A 283 -16.32 -21.86 2.70
C ARG A 283 -15.96 -20.40 2.46
N LEU A 284 -16.86 -19.67 1.79
CA LEU A 284 -16.75 -18.22 1.64
C LEU A 284 -16.89 -17.56 3.01
N ARG A 285 -15.89 -16.76 3.37
CA ARG A 285 -15.78 -16.08 4.66
C ARG A 285 -15.33 -14.64 4.46
N VAL A 286 -15.53 -13.84 5.49
CA VAL A 286 -15.13 -12.42 5.51
C VAL A 286 -14.09 -12.21 6.61
N PHE A 287 -13.02 -11.47 6.32
CA PHE A 287 -12.14 -10.91 7.32
C PHE A 287 -12.36 -9.39 7.41
N ARG A 288 -12.27 -8.84 8.62
CA ARG A 288 -12.52 -7.40 8.88
C ARG A 288 -11.26 -6.55 8.93
N ALA A 289 -10.11 -7.21 9.02
CA ALA A 289 -8.80 -6.58 9.05
C ALA A 289 -7.86 -7.31 8.12
N LEU A 290 -7.15 -6.56 7.27
CA LEU A 290 -6.02 -7.01 6.48
C LEU A 290 -4.82 -7.37 7.40
N PRO A 291 -3.82 -8.13 6.93
CA PRO A 291 -2.70 -8.57 7.75
C PRO A 291 -1.91 -7.43 8.43
N SER A 292 -1.96 -6.21 7.90
CA SER A 292 -1.35 -5.04 8.57
C SER A 292 -2.21 -4.44 9.69
N GLY A 293 -3.44 -4.91 9.89
CA GLY A 293 -4.42 -4.32 10.79
C GLY A 293 -5.32 -3.26 10.13
N LEU A 294 -5.13 -2.94 8.84
CA LEU A 294 -6.06 -2.07 8.12
C LEU A 294 -7.44 -2.70 7.99
N SER A 295 -8.49 -1.89 8.09
CA SER A 295 -9.86 -2.32 7.88
C SER A 295 -10.08 -2.75 6.43
N SER A 296 -10.64 -3.95 6.23
CA SER A 296 -11.06 -4.43 4.90
C SER A 296 -12.26 -3.66 4.33
N MET A 297 -12.91 -2.84 5.17
CA MET A 297 -14.01 -1.96 4.75
C MET A 297 -13.53 -0.65 4.13
N ILE A 298 -12.23 -0.39 4.16
CA ILE A 298 -11.66 0.80 3.53
C ILE A 298 -11.24 0.40 2.12
N PRO A 299 -11.81 1.05 1.07
CA PRO A 299 -11.42 0.76 -0.29
C PRO A 299 -9.94 1.14 -0.48
N THR A 300 -9.26 0.40 -1.36
CA THR A 300 -7.93 0.80 -1.82
C THR A 300 -8.00 2.17 -2.49
N ALA A 301 -6.85 2.81 -2.71
CA ALA A 301 -6.80 4.09 -3.42
C ALA A 301 -7.39 4.04 -4.85
N GLY A 302 -7.43 2.86 -5.48
CA GLY A 302 -8.10 2.63 -6.75
C GLY A 302 -9.57 2.19 -6.63
N GLY A 303 -10.14 2.16 -5.43
CA GLY A 303 -11.56 1.91 -5.19
C GLY A 303 -11.92 0.43 -5.01
N TRP A 304 -10.99 -0.43 -4.58
CA TRP A 304 -11.25 -1.86 -4.41
C TRP A 304 -11.45 -2.23 -2.94
N LEU A 305 -12.51 -2.98 -2.63
CA LEU A 305 -12.73 -3.54 -1.30
C LEU A 305 -12.28 -5.00 -1.30
N ILE A 306 -11.42 -5.36 -0.34
CA ILE A 306 -10.81 -6.69 -0.21
C ILE A 306 -11.14 -7.20 1.19
N GLY A 307 -12.10 -8.11 1.30
CA GLY A 307 -12.55 -8.64 2.58
C GLY A 307 -13.04 -10.08 2.56
N ASP A 308 -13.26 -10.65 1.38
CA ASP A 308 -13.84 -11.98 1.23
C ASP A 308 -12.75 -12.98 0.84
N TYR A 309 -12.86 -14.21 1.34
CA TYR A 309 -11.91 -15.27 1.03
C TYR A 309 -12.51 -16.67 1.09
N VAL A 310 -11.83 -17.61 0.43
CA VAL A 310 -12.00 -19.06 0.61
C VAL A 310 -10.64 -19.65 0.92
N GLY A 311 -10.52 -20.33 2.07
CA GLY A 311 -9.28 -20.98 2.49
C GLY A 311 -9.44 -22.50 2.55
N THR A 312 -8.45 -23.25 2.07
CA THR A 312 -8.40 -24.71 2.18
C THR A 312 -7.00 -25.17 2.59
N LEU A 313 -6.94 -26.22 3.41
CA LEU A 313 -5.72 -26.96 3.72
C LEU A 313 -5.83 -28.33 3.04
N SER A 314 -4.78 -28.78 2.36
CA SER A 314 -4.77 -30.11 1.76
C SER A 314 -4.80 -31.21 2.82
N ASP A 315 -5.32 -32.39 2.46
CA ASP A 315 -5.46 -33.52 3.37
C ASP A 315 -4.12 -34.01 3.95
N ASP A 316 -3.03 -33.80 3.21
CA ASP A 316 -1.66 -34.11 3.65
C ASP A 316 -1.04 -33.02 4.54
N ALA A 317 -1.74 -31.89 4.74
CA ALA A 317 -1.27 -30.70 5.45
C ALA A 317 0.10 -30.19 4.96
N LEU A 318 0.40 -30.37 3.67
CA LEU A 318 1.63 -29.88 3.04
C LEU A 318 1.39 -28.70 2.09
N SER A 319 0.13 -28.39 1.79
CA SER A 319 -0.24 -27.23 0.97
C SER A 319 -1.49 -26.54 1.51
N LEU A 320 -1.57 -25.23 1.32
CA LEU A 320 -2.76 -24.44 1.60
C LEU A 320 -3.09 -23.59 0.39
N ASN A 321 -4.37 -23.36 0.13
CA ASN A 321 -4.84 -22.40 -0.87
C ASN A 321 -5.73 -21.35 -0.22
N ILE A 322 -5.53 -20.10 -0.61
CA ILE A 322 -6.35 -18.97 -0.19
C ILE A 322 -6.71 -18.16 -1.42
N ASP A 323 -8.00 -18.16 -1.74
CA ASP A 323 -8.54 -17.30 -2.78
C ASP A 323 -9.07 -16.03 -2.10
N LEU A 324 -8.50 -14.87 -2.47
CA LEU A 324 -8.94 -13.56 -1.99
C LEU A 324 -9.81 -12.90 -3.05
N PHE A 325 -10.96 -12.35 -2.64
CA PHE A 325 -11.88 -11.68 -3.54
C PHE A 325 -11.85 -10.17 -3.30
N ALA A 326 -11.86 -9.43 -4.41
CA ALA A 326 -11.92 -7.98 -4.42
C ALA A 326 -13.08 -7.51 -5.31
N PHE A 327 -13.76 -6.45 -4.90
CA PHE A 327 -14.85 -5.82 -5.66
C PHE A 327 -14.66 -4.31 -5.74
N ALA A 328 -15.07 -3.70 -6.85
CA ALA A 328 -14.98 -2.26 -7.03
C ALA A 328 -16.09 -1.55 -6.25
N GLU A 329 -15.75 -0.45 -5.59
CA GLU A 329 -16.70 0.39 -4.87
C GLU A 329 -17.66 1.06 -5.87
N GLY A 330 -18.96 0.75 -5.77
CA GLY A 330 -20.00 1.33 -6.63
C GLY A 330 -20.58 0.41 -7.70
N ASP A 331 -20.15 -0.86 -7.75
CA ASP A 331 -20.82 -1.94 -8.50
C ASP A 331 -21.83 -2.72 -7.64
#